data_AF-A0AAU7DWZ9-F1
#
_entry.id   AF-A0AAU7DWZ9-F1
#
_cell.length_a   1.000
_cell.length_b   1.000
_cell.length_c   1.000
_cell.angle_alpha   90.00
_cell.angle_beta   90.00
_cell.angle_gamma   90.00
#
_symmetry.space_group_name_H-M   'P 1'
#
loop_
_entity.id
_entity.type
_entity.pdbx_description
1 polymer ?
#
loop_
_entity_poly.entity_id
_entity_poly.type
_entity_poly.pdbx_seq_one_letter_code
_entity_poly.pdbx_strand_id
1 'polypeptide(L)'
;MSTQNTNSSDPGKLDPTILLPGTVSYLDLVNPDKFGRKAPEPLTKERVIEHLADRGYRFSIDDDGDPVGVWDQNLVWFMFLGTDENFLQVRARWHRKVATLERLSLLQALNDWNRDKLWPKVFARAEEDSPEHLHVYAEISCDFSAGATDHQLHQAIDLSLEGALMFFDSLGQSLPPSLDD
;
A
#
# COMPACT_ATOMS: atom_id res chain seq x y z
N MET A 1 24.58 16.62 -72.53
CA MET A 1 25.34 15.66 -71.70
C MET A 1 24.66 15.54 -70.35
N SER A 2 24.57 14.29 -69.90
CA SER A 2 23.77 13.72 -68.83
C SER A 2 23.71 14.44 -67.48
N THR A 3 22.53 14.28 -66.88
CA THR A 3 22.17 14.29 -65.46
C THR A 3 23.15 13.55 -64.54
N GLN A 4 23.27 14.00 -63.28
CA GLN A 4 23.00 13.14 -62.13
C GLN A 4 22.81 13.95 -60.84
N ASN A 5 21.62 13.80 -60.28
CA ASN A 5 21.22 14.13 -58.93
C ASN A 5 21.42 12.86 -58.10
N THR A 6 22.22 12.89 -57.04
CA THR A 6 22.39 11.75 -56.13
C THR A 6 21.93 12.13 -54.74
N ASN A 7 20.62 12.04 -54.52
CA ASN A 7 20.05 11.84 -53.20
C ASN A 7 20.47 10.45 -52.70
N SER A 8 21.47 10.42 -51.82
CA SER A 8 21.78 9.23 -51.00
C SER A 8 21.04 9.35 -49.67
N SER A 9 19.77 8.96 -49.65
CA SER A 9 19.04 8.68 -48.42
C SER A 9 19.41 7.26 -47.97
N ASP A 10 20.32 7.17 -47.01
CA ASP A 10 20.62 5.94 -46.25
C ASP A 10 19.36 5.51 -45.48
N PRO A 11 18.76 4.33 -45.77
CA PRO A 11 17.50 3.92 -45.18
C PRO A 11 17.59 3.51 -43.69
N GLY A 12 18.80 3.54 -43.09
CA GLY A 12 19.04 3.14 -41.71
C GLY A 12 19.19 4.27 -40.68
N LYS A 13 19.31 5.53 -41.10
CA LYS A 13 19.38 6.67 -40.17
C LYS A 13 17.99 7.27 -39.96
N LEU A 14 17.36 6.93 -38.84
CA LEU A 14 16.23 7.70 -38.33
C LEU A 14 16.70 9.14 -38.09
N ASP A 15 16.07 10.10 -38.77
CA ASP A 15 16.25 11.52 -38.49
C ASP A 15 15.68 11.79 -37.09
N PRO A 16 16.51 12.20 -36.10
CA PRO A 16 16.04 12.46 -34.74
C PRO A 16 15.05 13.63 -34.64
N THR A 17 14.83 14.36 -35.75
CA THR A 17 13.93 15.50 -35.85
C THR A 17 12.53 15.13 -36.36
N ILE A 18 12.34 13.92 -36.89
CA ILE A 18 11.02 13.45 -37.34
C ILE A 18 10.28 12.83 -36.15
N LEU A 19 9.72 13.69 -35.29
CA LEU A 19 8.66 13.27 -34.37
C LEU A 19 7.34 13.29 -35.16
N LEU A 20 6.66 12.14 -35.24
CA LEU A 20 5.27 12.13 -35.69
C LEU A 20 4.44 12.94 -34.68
N PRO A 21 3.34 13.60 -35.09
CA PRO A 21 2.44 14.24 -34.14
C PRO A 21 1.97 13.20 -33.10
N GLY A 22 2.34 13.40 -31.83
CA GLY A 22 2.06 12.46 -30.74
C GLY A 22 3.23 11.57 -30.30
N THR A 23 4.41 11.64 -30.91
CA THR A 23 5.60 10.94 -30.41
C THR A 23 6.20 11.69 -29.22
N VAL A 24 6.11 11.11 -28.03
CA VAL A 24 6.83 11.58 -26.83
C VAL A 24 8.30 11.18 -26.97
N SER A 25 9.23 12.14 -26.90
CA SER A 25 10.65 11.84 -26.98
C SER A 25 11.10 11.03 -25.75
N TYR A 26 12.11 10.18 -25.89
CA TYR A 26 12.71 9.50 -24.74
C TYR A 26 13.21 10.51 -23.68
N LEU A 27 13.76 11.65 -24.14
CA LEU A 27 14.17 12.75 -23.27
C LEU A 27 13.00 13.40 -22.51
N ASP A 28 11.80 13.30 -23.07
CA ASP A 28 10.59 13.77 -22.43
C ASP A 28 10.10 12.82 -21.34
N LEU A 29 10.22 11.50 -21.57
CA LEU A 29 9.84 10.48 -20.59
C LEU A 29 10.70 10.53 -19.32
N VAL A 30 11.97 10.95 -19.46
CA VAL A 30 12.92 11.06 -18.34
C VAL A 30 13.02 12.47 -17.76
N ASN A 31 12.29 13.45 -18.30
CA ASN A 31 12.21 14.79 -17.74
C ASN A 31 11.08 14.84 -16.68
N PRO A 32 11.41 14.90 -15.37
CA PRO A 32 10.41 14.86 -14.30
C PRO A 32 9.46 16.07 -14.34
N ASP A 33 9.94 17.22 -14.81
CA ASP A 33 9.17 18.47 -14.85
C ASP A 33 8.16 18.50 -16.00
N LYS A 34 8.38 17.70 -17.06
CA LYS A 34 7.59 17.76 -18.29
C LYS A 34 6.13 17.33 -18.12
N PHE A 35 5.84 16.56 -17.08
CA PHE A 35 4.49 16.06 -16.79
C PHE A 35 3.90 16.64 -15.51
N GLY A 36 4.52 17.68 -14.92
CA GLY A 36 4.11 18.19 -13.62
C GLY A 36 4.19 17.14 -12.51
N ARG A 37 5.07 16.15 -12.66
CA ARG A 37 5.26 15.09 -11.67
C ARG A 37 6.09 15.67 -10.53
N LYS A 38 5.45 15.87 -9.37
CA LYS A 38 6.15 16.22 -8.13
C LYS A 38 7.23 15.16 -7.86
N ALA A 39 8.44 15.60 -7.50
CA ALA A 39 9.51 14.69 -7.15
C ALA A 39 9.12 13.87 -5.89
N PRO A 40 9.60 12.61 -5.75
CA PRO A 40 9.41 11.85 -4.52
C PRO A 40 10.03 12.60 -3.34
N GLU A 41 9.27 12.72 -2.26
CA GLU A 41 9.71 13.30 -0.98
C GLU A 41 9.87 12.17 0.04
N PRO A 42 10.75 12.31 1.04
CA PRO A 42 10.90 11.33 2.11
C PRO A 42 9.57 11.00 2.80
N LEU A 43 9.43 9.76 3.29
CA LEU A 43 8.34 9.40 4.18
C LEU A 43 8.50 10.17 5.50
N THR A 44 7.43 10.79 5.98
CA THR A 44 7.39 11.38 7.32
C THR A 44 6.04 11.11 7.97
N LYS A 45 5.99 11.18 9.31
CA LYS A 45 4.76 11.00 10.08
C LYS A 45 3.73 12.07 9.72
N GLU A 46 4.18 13.30 9.53
CA GLU A 46 3.35 14.46 9.15
C GLU A 46 2.59 14.20 7.85
N ARG A 47 3.26 13.66 6.82
CA ARG A 47 2.60 13.38 5.53
C ARG A 47 1.49 12.33 5.65
N VAL A 48 1.68 11.33 6.52
CA VAL A 48 0.63 10.33 6.81
C VAL A 48 -0.50 10.98 7.60
N ILE A 49 -0.18 11.76 8.64
CA ILE A 49 -1.16 12.48 9.48
C ILE A 49 -2.01 13.44 8.66
N GLU A 50 -1.38 14.22 7.76
CA GLU A 50 -2.05 15.14 6.85
C GLU A 50 -3.04 14.41 5.95
N HIS A 51 -2.63 13.29 5.32
CA HIS A 51 -3.54 12.49 4.51
C HIS A 51 -4.72 11.94 5.34
N LEU A 52 -4.45 11.39 6.53
CA LEU A 52 -5.51 10.87 7.39
C LEU A 52 -6.49 11.97 7.82
N ALA A 53 -5.99 13.17 8.12
CA ALA A 53 -6.80 14.33 8.48
C ALA A 53 -7.63 14.84 7.28
N ASP A 54 -7.04 14.92 6.10
CA ASP A 54 -7.71 15.33 4.85
C ASP A 54 -8.84 14.37 4.46
N ARG A 55 -8.67 13.07 4.74
CA ARG A 55 -9.72 12.05 4.56
C ARG A 55 -10.82 12.13 5.63
N GLY A 56 -10.64 12.96 6.66
CA GLY A 56 -11.57 13.11 7.78
C GLY A 56 -11.58 11.92 8.74
N TYR A 57 -10.50 11.12 8.75
CA TYR A 57 -10.41 9.96 9.63
C TYR A 57 -10.16 10.38 11.07
N ARG A 58 -10.69 9.59 12.01
CA ARG A 58 -10.48 9.76 13.44
C ARG A 58 -9.32 8.89 13.89
N PHE A 59 -8.25 9.53 14.33
CA PHE A 59 -7.07 8.89 14.89
C PHE A 59 -6.52 9.74 16.04
N SER A 60 -5.68 9.11 16.85
CA SER A 60 -4.85 9.71 17.88
C SER A 60 -3.38 9.50 17.51
N ILE A 61 -2.50 10.21 18.20
CA ILE A 61 -1.05 10.02 18.12
C ILE A 61 -0.63 9.28 19.40
N ASP A 62 0.13 8.20 19.26
CA ASP A 62 0.67 7.47 20.42
C ASP A 62 1.95 8.12 20.98
N ASP A 63 2.54 7.49 22.00
CA ASP A 63 3.72 8.02 22.71
C ASP A 63 4.96 8.13 21.80
N ASP A 64 5.01 7.37 20.69
CA ASP A 64 6.09 7.37 19.71
C ASP A 64 5.85 8.35 18.55
N GLY A 65 4.71 9.05 18.56
CA GLY A 65 4.32 9.96 17.48
C GLY A 65 3.61 9.28 16.31
N ASP A 66 3.28 7.99 16.44
CA ASP A 66 2.68 7.20 15.37
C ASP A 66 1.14 7.34 15.40
N PRO A 67 0.49 7.47 14.23
CA PRO A 67 -0.97 7.47 14.18
C PRO A 67 -1.56 6.12 14.57
N VAL A 68 -2.61 6.16 15.39
CA VAL A 68 -3.42 5.00 15.78
C VAL A 68 -4.90 5.37 15.75
N GLY A 69 -5.75 4.52 15.21
CA GLY A 69 -7.17 4.81 15.10
C GLY A 69 -8.04 3.57 14.94
N VAL A 70 -9.34 3.79 14.74
CA VAL A 70 -10.33 2.72 14.63
C VAL A 70 -11.13 2.88 13.34
N TRP A 71 -11.12 1.82 12.50
CA TRP A 71 -11.86 1.73 11.24
C TRP A 71 -12.81 0.53 11.30
N ASP A 72 -14.11 0.78 11.20
CA ASP A 72 -15.16 -0.24 11.34
C ASP A 72 -14.96 -1.16 12.56
N GLN A 73 -14.68 -0.53 13.71
CA GLN A 73 -14.37 -1.17 15.00
C GLN A 73 -12.98 -1.83 15.08
N ASN A 74 -12.26 -1.96 13.97
CA ASN A 74 -10.95 -2.57 13.91
C ASN A 74 -9.87 -1.54 14.25
N LEU A 75 -8.94 -1.92 15.12
CA LEU A 75 -7.84 -1.07 15.55
C LEU A 75 -6.76 -1.07 14.46
N VAL A 76 -6.24 0.10 14.10
CA VAL A 76 -5.20 0.24 13.07
C VAL A 76 -4.06 1.11 13.59
N TRP A 77 -2.83 0.66 13.37
CA TRP A 77 -1.59 1.35 13.67
C TRP A 77 -0.84 1.69 12.38
N PHE A 78 -0.24 2.88 12.35
CA PHE A 78 0.62 3.36 11.27
C PHE A 78 2.04 3.47 11.82
N MET A 79 2.79 2.38 11.67
CA MET A 79 4.11 2.23 12.28
C MET A 79 5.21 2.63 11.29
N PHE A 80 6.20 3.37 11.78
CA PHE A 80 7.38 3.76 11.01
C PHE A 80 8.57 2.92 11.47
N LEU A 81 9.08 2.07 10.57
CA LEU A 81 10.03 1.02 10.91
C LEU A 81 11.41 1.25 10.27
N GLY A 82 12.41 0.64 10.89
CA GLY A 82 13.82 0.72 10.48
C GLY A 82 14.54 1.91 11.12
N THR A 83 15.88 1.91 11.05
CA THR A 83 16.72 2.96 11.66
C THR A 83 16.40 4.36 11.14
N ASP A 84 16.08 4.46 9.85
CA ASP A 84 15.77 5.71 9.18
C ASP A 84 14.25 5.95 9.06
N GLU A 85 13.41 5.13 9.70
CA GLU A 85 11.94 5.24 9.68
C GLU A 85 11.31 5.24 8.27
N ASN A 86 12.01 4.68 7.27
CA ASN A 86 11.61 4.69 5.87
C ASN A 86 10.58 3.61 5.48
N PHE A 87 10.24 2.69 6.39
CA PHE A 87 9.23 1.66 6.14
C PHE A 87 7.92 2.04 6.81
N LEU A 88 6.87 2.26 6.01
CA LEU A 88 5.52 2.43 6.55
C LEU A 88 4.85 1.07 6.65
N GLN A 89 4.41 0.70 7.84
CA GLN A 89 3.58 -0.46 8.08
C GLN A 89 2.21 -0.03 8.58
N VAL A 90 1.18 -0.36 7.81
CA VAL A 90 -0.21 -0.23 8.24
C VAL A 90 -0.65 -1.60 8.73
N ARG A 91 -0.86 -1.72 10.03
CA ARG A 91 -1.31 -2.95 10.67
C ARG A 91 -2.70 -2.74 11.25
N ALA A 92 -3.62 -3.63 10.93
CA ALA A 92 -4.94 -3.65 11.49
C ALA A 92 -5.14 -4.91 12.35
N ARG A 93 -5.84 -4.79 13.47
CA ARG A 93 -6.32 -5.89 14.31
C ARG A 93 -7.83 -5.96 14.22
N TRP A 94 -8.32 -7.15 13.91
CA TRP A 94 -9.74 -7.42 13.87
C TRP A 94 -10.35 -7.24 15.26
N HIS A 95 -11.49 -6.58 15.35
CA HIS A 95 -12.16 -6.33 16.63
C HIS A 95 -12.62 -7.62 17.33
N ARG A 96 -12.90 -8.68 16.55
CA ARG A 96 -13.31 -9.99 17.06
C ARG A 96 -12.10 -10.82 17.45
N LYS A 97 -12.29 -11.56 18.54
CA LYS A 97 -11.39 -12.64 18.98
C LYS A 97 -11.92 -13.97 18.47
N VAL A 98 -11.02 -14.90 18.18
CA VAL A 98 -11.36 -16.26 17.74
C VAL A 98 -10.91 -17.24 18.81
N ALA A 99 -11.78 -18.15 19.26
CA ALA A 99 -11.39 -19.14 20.28
C ALA A 99 -10.23 -20.01 19.76
N THR A 100 -9.26 -20.31 20.63
CA THR A 100 -8.10 -21.15 20.27
C THR A 100 -8.51 -22.55 19.77
N LEU A 101 -9.69 -23.04 20.15
CA LEU A 101 -10.25 -24.30 19.63
C LEU A 101 -10.56 -24.25 18.12
N GLU A 102 -10.88 -23.07 17.58
CA GLU A 102 -11.19 -22.86 16.16
C GLU A 102 -9.94 -22.57 15.31
N ARG A 103 -8.74 -22.68 15.91
CA ARG A 103 -7.46 -22.32 15.29
C ARG A 103 -7.24 -22.94 13.91
N LEU A 104 -7.60 -24.21 13.72
CA LEU A 104 -7.38 -24.88 12.43
C LEU A 104 -8.19 -24.24 11.30
N SER A 105 -9.48 -23.97 11.53
CA SER A 105 -10.35 -23.32 10.56
C SER A 105 -9.90 -21.89 10.28
N LEU A 106 -9.50 -21.15 11.31
CA LEU A 106 -8.96 -19.81 11.16
C LEU A 106 -7.68 -19.81 10.31
N LEU A 107 -6.71 -20.66 10.63
CA LEU A 107 -5.45 -20.73 9.88
C LEU A 107 -5.67 -21.15 8.43
N GLN A 108 -6.64 -22.01 8.16
CA GLN A 108 -7.03 -22.36 6.79
C GLN A 108 -7.51 -21.12 6.03
N ALA A 109 -8.46 -20.36 6.60
CA ALA A 109 -8.96 -19.13 5.97
C ALA A 109 -7.86 -18.08 5.73
N LEU A 110 -6.95 -17.91 6.70
CA LEU A 110 -5.80 -17.02 6.57
C LEU A 110 -4.85 -17.45 5.45
N ASN A 111 -4.56 -18.75 5.36
CA ASN A 111 -3.71 -19.29 4.30
C ASN A 111 -4.37 -19.19 2.92
N ASP A 112 -5.67 -19.42 2.84
CA ASP A 112 -6.44 -19.25 1.60
C ASP A 112 -6.37 -17.81 1.11
N TRP A 113 -6.55 -16.83 2.01
CA TRP A 113 -6.38 -15.42 1.68
C TRP A 113 -4.97 -15.09 1.18
N ASN A 114 -3.94 -15.46 1.96
CA ASN A 114 -2.54 -15.18 1.60
C ASN A 114 -2.11 -15.87 0.30
N ARG A 115 -2.76 -16.97 -0.10
CA ARG A 115 -2.53 -17.65 -1.37
C ARG A 115 -3.24 -16.95 -2.52
N ASP A 116 -4.50 -16.56 -2.33
CA ASP A 116 -5.39 -16.16 -3.42
C ASP A 116 -5.42 -14.65 -3.65
N LYS A 117 -4.99 -13.85 -2.65
CA LYS A 117 -4.97 -12.39 -2.70
C LYS A 117 -3.54 -11.88 -2.54
N LEU A 118 -3.23 -10.83 -3.30
CA LEU A 118 -1.92 -10.21 -3.26
C LEU A 118 -1.71 -9.42 -1.96
N TRP A 119 -2.79 -8.83 -1.42
CA TRP A 119 -2.77 -8.04 -0.19
C TRP A 119 -4.11 -8.18 0.56
N PRO A 120 -4.13 -7.89 1.87
CA PRO A 120 -2.97 -7.74 2.77
C PRO A 120 -2.36 -9.10 3.17
N LYS A 121 -1.19 -9.09 3.82
CA LYS A 121 -0.67 -10.26 4.54
C LYS A 121 -1.50 -10.43 5.82
N VAL A 122 -2.02 -11.63 6.06
CA VAL A 122 -2.88 -11.90 7.21
C VAL A 122 -2.32 -13.00 8.11
N PHE A 123 -2.50 -12.87 9.41
CA PHE A 123 -2.01 -13.83 10.40
C PHE A 123 -2.79 -13.76 11.71
N ALA A 124 -2.65 -14.78 12.55
CA ALA A 124 -3.20 -14.79 13.90
C ALA A 124 -2.08 -14.85 14.94
N ARG A 125 -2.29 -14.23 16.10
CA ARG A 125 -1.39 -14.30 17.27
C ARG A 125 -2.21 -14.60 18.53
N ALA A 126 -1.63 -15.40 19.41
CA ALA A 126 -2.08 -15.43 20.81
C ALA A 126 -1.44 -14.25 21.54
N GLU A 127 -2.20 -13.58 22.38
CA GLU A 127 -1.70 -12.52 23.26
C GLU A 127 -1.60 -13.10 24.69
N GLU A 128 -0.59 -12.69 25.48
CA GLU A 128 -0.31 -13.28 26.80
C GLU A 128 -1.47 -13.14 27.78
N ASP A 129 -2.26 -12.07 27.62
CA ASP A 129 -3.42 -11.73 28.43
C ASP A 129 -4.73 -12.41 27.97
N SER A 130 -4.71 -13.14 26.85
CA SER A 130 -5.88 -13.86 26.33
C SER A 130 -5.49 -15.20 25.67
N PRO A 131 -4.90 -16.16 26.40
CA PRO A 131 -4.40 -17.43 25.84
C PRO A 131 -5.51 -18.33 25.25
N GLU A 132 -6.75 -18.16 25.70
CA GLU A 132 -7.93 -18.85 25.18
C GLU A 132 -8.43 -18.28 23.84
N HIS A 133 -7.88 -17.15 23.40
CA HIS A 133 -8.25 -16.47 22.17
C HIS A 133 -7.06 -16.20 21.24
N LEU A 134 -7.38 -16.07 19.96
CA LEU A 134 -6.48 -15.63 18.91
C LEU A 134 -6.96 -14.29 18.37
N HIS A 135 -6.01 -13.38 18.21
CA HIS A 135 -6.21 -12.09 17.57
C HIS A 135 -5.77 -12.17 16.12
N VAL A 136 -6.61 -11.65 15.22
CA VAL A 136 -6.36 -11.68 13.78
C VAL A 136 -5.86 -10.32 13.32
N TYR A 137 -4.84 -10.35 12.48
CA TYR A 137 -4.16 -9.18 11.98
C TYR A 137 -4.09 -9.19 10.46
N ALA A 138 -4.18 -8.01 9.89
CA ALA A 138 -3.88 -7.72 8.50
C ALA A 138 -2.75 -6.67 8.45
N GLU A 139 -1.79 -6.86 7.56
CA GLU A 139 -0.61 -6.00 7.49
C GLU A 139 -0.21 -5.76 6.03
N ILE A 140 0.05 -4.49 5.70
CA ILE A 140 0.79 -4.09 4.51
C ILE A 140 2.00 -3.30 4.99
N SER A 141 3.15 -3.55 4.37
CA SER A 141 4.39 -2.81 4.63
C SER A 141 5.01 -2.38 3.32
N CYS A 142 5.36 -1.10 3.24
CA CYS A 142 5.94 -0.49 2.06
C CYS A 142 7.26 0.18 2.42
N ASP A 143 8.28 -0.08 1.60
CA ASP A 143 9.58 0.60 1.69
C ASP A 143 9.51 1.92 0.91
N PHE A 144 9.76 3.02 1.60
CA PHE A 144 9.82 4.36 1.05
C PHE A 144 11.22 4.98 1.16
N SER A 145 12.28 4.16 1.22
CA SER A 145 13.68 4.62 1.28
C SER A 145 14.08 5.49 0.08
N ALA A 146 13.42 5.35 -1.07
CA ALA A 146 13.62 6.19 -2.26
C ALA A 146 12.71 7.45 -2.28
N GLY A 147 11.92 7.66 -1.23
CA GLY A 147 10.84 8.64 -1.18
C GLY A 147 9.59 8.20 -1.95
N ALA A 148 8.51 8.96 -1.79
CA ALA A 148 7.27 8.83 -2.54
C ALA A 148 6.63 10.18 -2.79
N THR A 149 5.90 10.29 -3.90
CA THR A 149 4.95 11.38 -4.11
C THR A 149 3.76 11.22 -3.17
N ASP A 150 3.04 12.31 -2.89
CA ASP A 150 1.85 12.27 -2.03
C ASP A 150 0.82 11.26 -2.58
N HIS A 151 0.61 11.26 -3.90
CA HIS A 151 -0.28 10.28 -4.54
C HIS A 151 0.12 8.83 -4.27
N GLN A 152 1.41 8.48 -4.36
CA GLN A 152 1.87 7.11 -4.09
C GLN A 152 1.69 6.73 -2.61
N LEU A 153 2.01 7.67 -1.70
CA LEU A 153 1.85 7.45 -0.26
C LEU A 153 0.37 7.28 0.11
N HIS A 154 -0.49 8.18 -0.38
CA HIS A 154 -1.94 8.14 -0.14
C HIS A 154 -2.56 6.85 -0.68
N GLN A 155 -2.18 6.43 -1.88
CA GLN A 155 -2.62 5.16 -2.46
C GLN A 155 -2.19 3.96 -1.61
N ALA A 156 -0.96 3.96 -1.08
CA ALA A 156 -0.50 2.89 -0.19
C ALA A 156 -1.31 2.84 1.11
N ILE A 157 -1.60 3.99 1.71
CA ILE A 157 -2.41 4.10 2.93
C ILE A 157 -3.84 3.62 2.67
N ASP A 158 -4.49 4.13 1.63
CA ASP A 158 -5.88 3.82 1.30
C ASP A 158 -6.03 2.33 0.95
N LEU A 159 -5.12 1.78 0.13
CA LEU A 159 -5.08 0.35 -0.19
C LEU A 159 -4.93 -0.51 1.07
N SER A 160 -4.12 -0.08 2.02
CA SER A 160 -3.89 -0.83 3.26
C SER A 160 -5.12 -0.87 4.15
N LEU A 161 -5.80 0.27 4.31
CA LEU A 161 -7.04 0.36 5.07
C LEU A 161 -8.15 -0.47 4.42
N GLU A 162 -8.42 -0.23 3.14
CA GLU A 162 -9.48 -0.93 2.39
C GLU A 162 -9.21 -2.44 2.31
N GLY A 163 -7.96 -2.83 2.05
CA GLY A 163 -7.55 -4.22 1.99
C GLY A 163 -7.74 -4.95 3.31
N ALA A 164 -7.41 -4.31 4.44
CA ALA A 164 -7.63 -4.86 5.77
C ALA A 164 -9.12 -5.04 6.07
N LEU A 165 -9.94 -4.01 5.78
CA LEU A 165 -11.39 -4.08 6.01
C LEU A 165 -12.07 -5.14 5.13
N MET A 166 -11.69 -5.22 3.86
CA MET A 166 -12.19 -6.26 2.94
C MET A 166 -11.85 -7.66 3.44
N PHE A 167 -10.63 -7.87 3.95
CA PHE A 167 -10.25 -9.14 4.55
C PHE A 167 -11.09 -9.47 5.78
N PHE A 168 -11.25 -8.52 6.71
CA PHE A 168 -12.01 -8.73 7.93
C PHE A 168 -13.50 -8.98 7.71
N ASP A 169 -14.11 -8.33 6.72
CA ASP A 169 -15.48 -8.63 6.29
C ASP A 169 -15.57 -10.05 5.72
N SER A 170 -14.67 -10.41 4.80
CA SER A 170 -14.61 -11.76 4.23
C SER A 170 -14.40 -12.85 5.29
N LEU A 171 -13.55 -12.59 6.28
CA LEU A 171 -13.29 -13.53 7.37
C LEU A 171 -14.53 -13.64 8.27
N GLY A 172 -15.17 -12.52 8.59
CA GLY A 172 -16.38 -12.47 9.40
C GLY A 172 -17.55 -13.26 8.81
N GLN A 173 -17.66 -13.29 7.49
CA GLN A 173 -18.67 -14.08 6.76
C GLN A 173 -18.35 -15.60 6.75
N SER A 174 -17.07 -15.96 6.89
CA SER A 174 -16.61 -17.37 6.88
C SER A 174 -16.66 -18.05 8.26
N LEU A 175 -16.65 -17.26 9.32
CA LEU A 175 -16.64 -17.74 10.70
C LEU A 175 -18.03 -17.67 11.33
N PRO A 176 -18.36 -18.56 12.29
CA PRO A 176 -19.59 -18.43 13.07
C PRO A 176 -19.64 -17.07 13.79
N PRO A 177 -20.81 -16.59 14.21
CA PRO A 177 -20.93 -15.38 15.04
C PRO A 177 -20.08 -15.50 16.31
N SER A 178 -19.58 -14.37 16.84
CA SER A 178 -18.92 -14.38 18.15
C SER A 178 -19.87 -14.89 19.22
N LEU A 179 -19.37 -15.69 20.16
CA LEU A 179 -20.16 -16.27 21.25
C LEU A 179 -20.53 -15.25 22.36
N ASP A 180 -20.16 -13.98 22.18
CA ASP A 180 -20.29 -12.91 23.18
C ASP A 180 -21.46 -11.93 22.93
N ASP A 181 -22.48 -12.33 22.14
CA ASP A 181 -23.76 -11.59 21.99
C ASP A 181 -24.76 -11.93 23.11
#